data_AF-A0A1D6MDI4-F1
#
_entry.id   AF-A0A1D6MDI4-F1
#
_cell.length_a   1.000
_cell.length_b   1.000
_cell.length_c   1.000
_cell.angle_alpha   90.00
_cell.angle_beta   90.00
_cell.angle_gamma   90.00
#
_symmetry.space_group_name_H-M   'P 1'
#
loop_
_entity.id
_entity.type
_entity.pdbx_description
1 polymer ?
#
loop_
_entity_poly.entity_id
_entity_poly.type
_entity_poly.pdbx_seq_one_letter_code
_entity_poly.pdbx_strand_id
1 'polypeptide(L)'
;MALPNQGTVDYPSFKLVIVGDGGTGEFPNGSVSPLVVRNGRSCRCFYEIWQIGLGRCKTTFVKRHLTGEFEKKYEPTIGVEVHPLDFTTNCGKIRFYCWDTAGQEKFGGLRDGYYIHGQCAIIMFDVTSRLTYKNVPTWHRDLCRVCENIPIVLCGNKVDVKNRQVKAKQVTFHRKKNLQYYEISAKSNYNFEKPFLYLARKLAGDPNLHFVEAVALKPPEVTIDMAMQQQHEAELAAAAAQPLPDDDDDLIE
;
A
#
# COMPACT_ATOMS: atom_id res chain seq x y z
N MET A 1 2.90 15.98 17.62
CA MET A 1 2.31 17.17 16.97
C MET A 1 0.83 16.89 16.80
N ALA A 2 -0.04 17.53 17.58
CA ALA A 2 -1.48 17.34 17.46
C ALA A 2 -1.96 17.91 16.11
N LEU A 3 -2.79 17.16 15.39
CA LEU A 3 -3.30 17.58 14.08
C LEU A 3 -4.12 18.87 14.23
N PRO A 4 -3.94 19.88 13.36
CA PRO A 4 -4.77 21.07 13.39
C PRO A 4 -6.21 20.72 12.99
N ASN A 5 -7.13 20.93 13.92
CA ASN A 5 -8.57 21.11 13.70
C ASN A 5 -9.26 20.11 12.73
N GLN A 6 -9.03 18.81 12.93
CA GLN A 6 -9.95 17.80 12.38
C GLN A 6 -11.19 17.81 13.26
N GLY A 7 -12.29 18.37 12.74
CA GLY A 7 -13.56 18.43 13.48
C GLY A 7 -13.90 17.06 14.09
N THR A 8 -14.21 17.05 15.38
CA THR A 8 -14.61 15.84 16.09
C THR A 8 -15.88 15.31 15.46
N VAL A 9 -15.81 14.12 14.88
CA VAL A 9 -16.98 13.38 14.43
C VAL A 9 -17.70 12.76 15.62
N ASP A 10 -19.00 12.57 15.50
CA ASP A 10 -19.89 11.95 16.49
C ASP A 10 -19.92 10.42 16.40
N TYR A 11 -19.07 9.82 15.57
CA TYR A 11 -18.94 8.37 15.37
C TYR A 11 -17.48 7.89 15.50
N PRO A 12 -17.24 6.58 15.70
CA PRO A 12 -15.90 6.06 15.92
C PRO A 12 -14.92 6.45 14.82
N SER A 13 -13.75 6.96 15.22
CA SER A 13 -12.67 7.31 14.31
C SER A 13 -11.35 6.69 14.76
N PHE A 14 -10.53 6.31 13.79
CA PHE A 14 -9.29 5.57 14.02
C PHE A 14 -8.13 6.20 13.25
N LYS A 15 -6.98 6.32 13.89
CA LYS A 15 -5.72 6.65 13.22
C LYS A 15 -5.18 5.42 12.50
N LEU A 16 -5.13 5.48 11.17
CA LEU A 16 -4.55 4.47 10.28
C LEU A 16 -3.23 4.97 9.70
N VAL A 17 -2.14 4.24 9.94
CA VAL A 17 -0.83 4.53 9.35
C VAL A 17 -0.62 3.68 8.10
N ILE A 18 -0.28 4.30 6.97
CA ILE A 18 -0.04 3.57 5.71
C ILE A 18 1.42 3.74 5.31
N VAL A 19 2.14 2.62 5.28
CA VAL A 19 3.59 2.60 5.10
C VAL A 19 4.02 1.63 4.00
N GLY A 20 5.25 1.77 3.52
CA GLY A 20 5.81 0.89 2.49
C GLY A 20 6.38 1.62 1.28
N ASP A 21 7.10 0.87 0.46
CA ASP A 21 7.80 1.40 -0.70
C ASP A 21 6.91 1.35 -1.93
N GLY A 22 6.78 2.50 -2.59
CA GLY A 22 6.30 2.52 -3.96
C GLY A 22 7.45 2.11 -4.86
N GLY A 23 7.35 0.97 -5.54
CA GLY A 23 8.39 0.47 -6.44
C GLY A 23 9.02 1.61 -7.23
N THR A 24 10.32 1.82 -7.05
CA THR A 24 11.10 2.58 -8.00
C THR A 24 11.07 1.76 -9.28
N GLY A 25 10.65 2.33 -10.41
CA GLY A 25 11.07 1.76 -11.69
C GLY A 25 12.59 1.62 -11.59
N GLU A 26 13.10 0.39 -11.58
CA GLU A 26 14.52 0.17 -11.72
C GLU A 26 14.92 0.82 -13.04
N PHE A 27 15.88 1.75 -13.02
CA PHE A 27 16.53 2.17 -14.25
C PHE A 27 17.22 0.93 -14.81
N PRO A 28 16.86 0.42 -16.01
CA PRO A 28 17.72 -0.53 -16.67
C PRO A 28 19.03 0.21 -16.92
N ASN A 29 20.13 -0.29 -16.35
CA ASN A 29 21.46 0.22 -16.69
C ASN A 29 21.63 0.12 -18.21
N GLY A 30 21.56 1.24 -18.94
CA GLY A 30 22.13 1.33 -20.29
C GLY A 30 21.29 1.91 -21.43
N SER A 31 20.02 2.28 -21.27
CA SER A 31 19.29 2.95 -22.38
C SER A 31 19.33 4.47 -22.24
N VAL A 32 20.37 5.09 -22.81
CA VAL A 32 20.43 6.54 -23.07
C VAL A 32 19.71 6.84 -24.39
N SER A 33 18.71 7.73 -24.35
CA SER A 33 18.05 8.27 -25.55
C SER A 33 19.02 9.15 -26.36
N PRO A 34 18.78 9.36 -27.67
CA PRO A 34 19.63 10.21 -28.50
C PRO A 34 19.57 11.68 -28.05
N LEU A 35 20.72 12.36 -28.06
CA LEU A 35 20.83 13.80 -27.79
C LEU A 35 20.05 14.61 -28.84
N VAL A 36 19.04 15.37 -28.40
CA VAL A 36 18.40 16.40 -29.24
C VAL A 36 19.00 17.76 -28.91
N VAL A 37 19.70 18.35 -29.88
CA VAL A 37 20.28 19.70 -29.77
C VAL A 37 19.25 20.72 -30.25
N ARG A 38 18.89 21.70 -29.41
CA ARG A 38 18.18 22.92 -29.82
C ARG A 38 18.92 24.14 -29.27
N ASN A 39 19.16 25.13 -30.15
CA ASN A 39 19.80 26.41 -29.86
C ASN A 39 21.22 26.33 -29.24
N GLY A 40 22.06 25.44 -29.76
CA GLY A 40 23.50 25.43 -29.46
C GLY A 40 23.89 25.13 -28.01
N ARG A 41 22.94 24.75 -27.15
CA ARG A 41 23.19 24.27 -25.79
C ARG A 41 22.79 22.80 -25.74
N SER A 42 23.74 21.95 -25.34
CA SER A 42 23.45 20.55 -25.03
C SER A 42 22.60 20.50 -23.76
N CYS A 43 21.28 20.41 -23.93
CA CYS A 43 20.35 20.16 -22.84
C CYS A 43 19.99 18.68 -22.85
N ARG A 44 20.34 17.96 -21.77
CA ARG A 44 19.74 16.65 -21.47
C ARG A 44 18.28 16.87 -21.11
N CYS A 45 17.41 16.92 -22.11
CA CYS A 45 15.97 16.83 -21.90
C CYS A 45 15.63 15.35 -21.70
N PHE A 46 15.48 14.93 -20.44
CA PHE A 46 14.89 13.65 -20.09
C PHE A 46 13.40 13.69 -20.41
N TYR A 47 13.02 13.25 -21.61
CA TYR A 47 11.64 12.92 -21.95
C TYR A 47 11.62 11.47 -22.43
N GLU A 48 11.34 10.53 -21.52
CA GLU A 48 11.12 9.15 -21.88
C GLU A 48 10.16 8.46 -20.89
N ILE A 49 9.02 8.01 -21.44
CA ILE A 49 8.15 6.91 -20.99
C ILE A 49 7.77 6.91 -19.50
N TRP A 50 6.89 7.84 -19.12
CA TRP A 50 6.28 7.97 -17.78
C TRP A 50 4.87 7.35 -17.69
N GLN A 51 4.54 6.37 -18.52
CA GLN A 51 3.30 5.60 -18.42
C GLN A 51 3.68 4.13 -18.21
N ILE A 52 3.12 3.48 -17.17
CA ILE A 52 3.29 2.06 -16.77
C ILE A 52 4.17 1.82 -15.50
N GLY A 53 4.51 2.83 -14.70
CA GLY A 53 5.32 2.54 -13.51
C GLY A 53 5.37 3.61 -12.43
N LEU A 54 4.31 4.40 -12.22
CA LEU A 54 4.40 5.51 -11.29
C LEU A 54 4.48 5.02 -9.84
N GLY A 55 5.59 5.35 -9.22
CA GLY A 55 5.91 5.04 -7.84
C GLY A 55 4.87 5.62 -6.89
N ARG A 56 4.63 4.86 -5.82
CA ARG A 56 3.76 5.11 -4.65
C ARG A 56 2.32 4.63 -4.79
N CYS A 57 2.20 3.31 -4.65
CA CYS A 57 0.96 2.58 -4.42
C CYS A 57 0.07 3.16 -3.30
N LYS A 58 0.67 3.74 -2.25
CA LYS A 58 -0.01 4.21 -1.03
C LYS A 58 -0.89 5.43 -1.28
N THR A 59 -0.31 6.50 -1.81
CA THR A 59 -1.04 7.75 -2.10
C THR A 59 -2.18 7.52 -3.10
N THR A 60 -1.93 6.75 -4.17
CA THR A 60 -2.98 6.38 -5.13
C THR A 60 -4.09 5.56 -4.49
N PHE A 61 -3.76 4.63 -3.59
CA PHE A 61 -4.74 3.84 -2.86
C PHE A 61 -5.61 4.70 -1.94
N VAL A 62 -5.03 5.67 -1.23
CA VAL A 62 -5.77 6.58 -0.35
C VAL A 62 -6.63 7.56 -1.13
N LYS A 63 -6.04 8.29 -2.09
CA LYS A 63 -6.76 9.29 -2.88
C LYS A 63 -7.92 8.68 -3.66
N ARG A 64 -7.77 7.45 -4.16
CA ARG A 64 -8.85 6.78 -4.87
C ARG A 64 -10.01 6.35 -3.95
N HIS A 65 -9.78 6.08 -2.67
CA HIS A 65 -10.89 5.95 -1.71
C HIS A 65 -11.55 7.30 -1.40
N LEU A 66 -10.79 8.39 -1.42
CA LEU A 66 -11.29 9.72 -1.10
C LEU A 66 -12.11 10.35 -2.23
N THR A 67 -11.61 10.31 -3.46
CA THR A 67 -12.19 11.04 -4.61
C THR A 67 -12.83 10.11 -5.64
N GLY A 68 -12.60 8.79 -5.53
CA GLY A 68 -12.96 7.82 -6.56
C GLY A 68 -12.08 7.90 -7.81
N GLU A 69 -11.15 8.87 -7.91
CA GLU A 69 -10.32 9.10 -9.10
C GLU A 69 -8.98 8.37 -9.02
N PHE A 70 -8.53 7.87 -10.17
CA PHE A 70 -7.16 7.36 -10.32
C PHE A 70 -6.24 8.50 -10.75
N GLU A 71 -5.32 8.86 -9.88
CA GLU A 71 -4.35 9.93 -10.17
C GLU A 71 -3.24 9.42 -11.10
N LYS A 72 -3.22 9.95 -12.33
CA LYS A 72 -2.22 9.60 -13.36
C LYS A 72 -0.94 10.42 -13.26
N LYS A 73 -1.00 11.59 -12.61
CA LYS A 73 0.15 12.48 -12.46
C LYS A 73 0.89 12.11 -11.19
N TYR A 74 2.20 11.89 -11.31
CA TYR A 74 3.03 11.62 -10.14
C TYR A 74 3.40 12.94 -9.45
N GLU A 75 3.01 13.07 -8.18
CA GLU A 75 3.45 14.13 -7.28
C GLU A 75 3.96 13.48 -5.98
N PRO A 76 5.26 13.62 -5.63
CA PRO A 76 5.80 12.98 -4.43
C PRO A 76 5.17 13.54 -3.16
N THR A 77 4.69 12.66 -2.26
CA THR A 77 4.35 13.04 -0.87
C THR A 77 5.59 13.58 -0.17
N ILE A 78 5.50 14.79 0.39
CA ILE A 78 6.53 15.40 1.22
C ILE A 78 6.07 15.29 2.67
N GLY A 79 6.74 14.45 3.47
CA GLY A 79 6.37 14.19 4.87
C GLY A 79 5.15 13.27 4.97
N VAL A 80 4.03 13.79 5.47
CA VAL A 80 2.79 13.04 5.66
C VAL A 80 1.57 13.85 5.21
N GLU A 81 0.65 13.19 4.53
CA GLU A 81 -0.69 13.72 4.27
C GLU A 81 -1.72 12.93 5.06
N VAL A 82 -2.71 13.62 5.63
CA VAL A 82 -3.78 12.98 6.41
C VAL A 82 -5.11 13.12 5.68
N HIS A 83 -5.68 11.98 5.31
CA HIS A 83 -6.92 11.90 4.55
C HIS A 83 -8.01 11.22 5.38
N PRO A 84 -9.12 11.91 5.72
CA PRO A 84 -10.26 11.27 6.38
C PRO A 84 -11.05 10.43 5.37
N LEU A 85 -11.18 9.13 5.64
CA LEU A 85 -12.01 8.21 4.86
C LEU A 85 -13.17 7.70 5.72
N ASP A 86 -14.39 7.94 5.27
CA ASP A 86 -15.61 7.48 5.93
C ASP A 86 -16.11 6.18 5.29
N PHE A 87 -16.54 5.24 6.13
CA PHE A 87 -17.18 4.00 5.72
C PHE A 87 -18.49 3.81 6.48
N THR A 88 -19.56 3.51 5.76
CA THR A 88 -20.85 3.17 6.37
C THR A 88 -20.92 1.66 6.58
N THR A 89 -21.08 1.23 7.84
CA THR A 89 -21.19 -0.18 8.23
C THR A 89 -22.61 -0.52 8.67
N ASN A 90 -22.90 -1.81 8.84
CA ASN A 90 -24.15 -2.29 9.44
C ASN A 90 -24.34 -1.87 10.92
N CYS A 91 -23.28 -1.38 11.57
CA CYS A 91 -23.28 -0.90 12.95
C CYS A 91 -23.18 0.63 13.06
N GLY A 92 -23.26 1.35 11.93
CA GLY A 92 -23.09 2.80 11.84
C GLY A 92 -21.83 3.22 11.10
N LYS A 93 -21.53 4.52 11.09
CA LYS A 93 -20.37 5.08 10.37
C LYS A 93 -19.08 4.90 11.16
N ILE A 94 -17.98 4.72 10.45
CA ILE A 94 -16.63 4.75 11.00
C ILE A 94 -15.74 5.65 10.14
N ARG A 95 -14.73 6.28 10.74
CA ARG A 95 -13.73 7.08 10.02
C ARG A 95 -12.33 6.52 10.22
N PHE A 96 -11.56 6.41 9.15
CA PHE A 96 -10.12 6.26 9.21
C PHE A 96 -9.44 7.57 8.84
N TYR A 97 -8.66 8.14 9.76
CA TYR A 97 -7.69 9.16 9.42
C TYR A 97 -6.45 8.47 8.87
N CYS A 98 -6.34 8.44 7.55
CA CYS A 98 -5.25 7.78 6.83
C CYS A 98 -4.03 8.69 6.76
N TRP A 99 -2.99 8.34 7.51
CA TRP A 99 -1.69 8.99 7.46
C TRP A 99 -0.86 8.34 6.34
N ASP A 100 -0.90 8.95 5.16
CA ASP A 100 -0.09 8.54 4.00
C ASP A 100 1.33 9.09 4.14
N THR A 101 2.29 8.21 4.46
CA THR A 101 3.68 8.61 4.68
C THR A 101 4.52 8.52 3.41
N ALA A 102 5.49 9.42 3.30
CA ALA A 102 6.42 9.43 2.17
C ALA A 102 7.32 8.17 2.16
N GLY A 103 7.15 7.28 1.17
CA GLY A 103 7.98 6.06 1.06
C GLY A 103 9.47 6.27 0.72
N GLN A 104 10.01 7.48 0.86
CA GLN A 104 11.41 7.83 0.58
C GLN A 104 12.10 8.55 1.74
N GLU A 105 11.53 8.52 2.94
CA GLU A 105 12.11 9.20 4.10
C GLU A 105 13.44 8.55 4.55
N LYS A 106 14.54 8.93 3.88
CA LYS A 106 15.92 8.53 4.19
C LYS A 106 16.41 9.03 5.56
N PHE A 107 15.62 9.87 6.24
CA PHE A 107 15.94 10.45 7.53
C PHE A 107 15.06 9.82 8.61
N GLY A 108 15.55 8.72 9.19
CA GLY A 108 14.80 7.84 10.09
C GLY A 108 14.25 8.45 11.39
N GLY A 109 14.55 9.72 11.71
CA GLY A 109 14.10 10.36 12.97
C GLY A 109 12.70 11.01 12.92
N LEU A 110 12.25 11.52 11.77
CA LEU A 110 10.93 12.17 11.65
C LEU A 110 9.77 11.16 11.53
N ARG A 111 10.10 9.92 11.14
CA ARG A 111 9.17 8.86 10.78
C ARG A 111 8.43 8.28 11.97
N ASP A 112 9.12 8.09 13.10
CA ASP A 112 8.51 7.62 14.34
C ASP A 112 7.38 8.53 14.81
N GLY A 113 7.56 9.84 14.64
CA GLY A 113 6.56 10.85 15.01
C GLY A 113 5.22 10.67 14.29
N TYR A 114 5.22 10.10 13.08
CA TYR A 114 3.99 9.80 12.34
C TYR A 114 3.26 8.58 12.90
N TYR A 115 3.99 7.65 13.52
CA TYR A 115 3.42 6.40 14.03
C TYR A 115 2.75 6.57 15.38
N ILE A 116 3.21 7.52 16.22
CA ILE A 116 2.69 7.75 17.58
C ILE A 116 1.15 7.78 17.59
N HIS A 117 0.54 6.99 18.48
CA HIS A 117 -0.91 6.81 18.61
C HIS A 117 -1.61 6.18 17.39
N GLY A 118 -0.88 5.52 16.49
CA GLY A 118 -1.47 4.68 15.47
C GLY A 118 -2.31 3.57 16.11
N GLN A 119 -3.54 3.38 15.64
CA GLN A 119 -4.44 2.34 16.15
C GLN A 119 -4.49 1.13 15.22
N CYS A 120 -4.10 1.31 13.96
CA CYS A 120 -3.99 0.25 12.95
C CYS A 120 -3.00 0.66 11.85
N ALA A 121 -2.54 -0.31 11.06
CA ALA A 121 -1.63 -0.02 9.95
C ALA A 121 -1.87 -0.86 8.70
N ILE A 122 -1.50 -0.30 7.55
CA ILE A 122 -1.34 -1.02 6.29
C ILE A 122 0.12 -0.92 5.86
N ILE A 123 0.77 -2.06 5.67
CA ILE A 123 2.08 -2.14 5.03
C ILE A 123 1.86 -2.55 3.58
N MET A 124 2.34 -1.75 2.64
CA MET A 124 2.10 -1.96 1.21
C MET A 124 3.39 -2.18 0.45
N PHE A 125 3.40 -3.16 -0.44
CA PHE A 125 4.48 -3.40 -1.41
C PHE A 125 3.92 -3.52 -2.83
N ASP A 126 4.80 -3.50 -3.82
CA ASP A 126 4.48 -3.63 -5.24
C ASP A 126 4.84 -5.04 -5.72
N VAL A 127 3.86 -5.81 -6.23
CA VAL A 127 4.12 -7.18 -6.70
C VAL A 127 5.04 -7.22 -7.93
N THR A 128 5.25 -6.08 -8.60
CA THR A 128 6.17 -5.94 -9.73
C THR A 128 7.59 -5.55 -9.32
N SER A 129 7.86 -5.34 -8.02
CA SER A 129 9.19 -4.97 -7.52
C SER A 129 9.59 -5.77 -6.28
N ARG A 130 10.54 -6.71 -6.43
CA ARG A 130 11.05 -7.55 -5.33
C ARG A 130 11.65 -6.73 -4.19
N LEU A 131 12.30 -5.62 -4.52
CA LEU A 131 12.92 -4.73 -3.54
C LEU A 131 11.89 -4.21 -2.52
N THR A 132 10.69 -3.84 -2.98
CA THR A 132 9.64 -3.34 -2.08
C THR A 132 9.18 -4.39 -1.07
N TYR A 133 9.13 -5.67 -1.48
CA TYR A 133 8.80 -6.75 -0.58
C TYR A 133 9.95 -7.06 0.40
N LYS A 134 11.20 -7.00 -0.05
CA LYS A 134 12.39 -7.17 0.81
C LYS A 134 12.42 -6.16 1.97
N ASN A 135 11.84 -4.97 1.78
CA ASN A 135 11.81 -3.92 2.80
C ASN A 135 10.64 -4.06 3.79
N VAL A 136 9.64 -4.92 3.54
CA VAL A 136 8.49 -5.12 4.43
C VAL A 136 8.88 -5.42 5.89
N PRO A 137 9.87 -6.29 6.19
CA PRO A 137 10.32 -6.53 7.56
C PRO A 137 10.79 -5.26 8.27
N THR A 138 11.51 -4.38 7.56
CA THR A 138 11.96 -3.08 8.08
C THR A 138 10.79 -2.18 8.41
N TRP A 139 9.82 -2.05 7.49
CA TRP A 139 8.60 -1.27 7.71
C TRP A 139 7.81 -1.77 8.93
N HIS A 140 7.67 -3.09 9.07
CA HIS A 140 7.01 -3.72 10.20
C HIS A 140 7.76 -3.47 11.52
N ARG A 141 9.08 -3.67 11.55
CA ARG A 141 9.91 -3.44 12.74
C ARG A 141 9.79 -2.00 13.22
N ASP A 142 9.92 -1.04 12.31
CA ASP A 142 9.87 0.38 12.65
C ASP A 142 8.49 0.79 13.17
N LEU A 143 7.41 0.22 12.60
CA LEU A 143 6.04 0.43 13.07
C LEU A 143 5.82 -0.15 14.47
N CYS A 144 6.21 -1.42 14.69
CA CYS A 144 6.07 -2.11 15.97
C CYS A 144 6.93 -1.51 17.08
N ARG A 145 8.03 -0.81 16.75
CA ARG A 145 8.82 -0.06 17.72
C ARG A 145 8.03 1.07 18.38
N VAL A 146 7.05 1.65 17.68
CA VAL A 146 6.27 2.80 18.15
C VAL A 146 4.85 2.40 18.56
N CYS A 147 4.24 1.45 17.84
CA CYS A 147 2.89 0.98 18.10
C CYS A 147 2.91 -0.51 18.44
N GLU A 148 2.68 -0.83 19.71
CA GLU A 148 2.56 -2.21 20.16
C GLU A 148 1.13 -2.73 19.97
N ASN A 149 0.98 -3.99 19.54
CA ASN A 149 -0.29 -4.73 19.51
C ASN A 149 -1.43 -4.12 18.68
N ILE A 150 -1.12 -3.39 17.61
CA ILE A 150 -2.15 -2.87 16.68
C ILE A 150 -2.42 -3.87 15.54
N PRO A 151 -3.66 -3.95 15.02
CA PRO A 151 -3.94 -4.73 13.82
C PRO A 151 -3.23 -4.15 12.59
N ILE A 152 -2.51 -5.01 11.87
CA ILE A 152 -1.74 -4.67 10.68
C ILE A 152 -2.18 -5.55 9.51
N VAL A 153 -2.34 -4.93 8.34
CA VAL A 153 -2.59 -5.64 7.07
C VAL A 153 -1.41 -5.46 6.13
N LEU A 154 -0.93 -6.57 5.57
CA LEU A 154 0.03 -6.56 4.47
C LEU A 154 -0.73 -6.52 3.13
N CYS A 155 -0.37 -5.61 2.25
CA CYS A 155 -0.99 -5.44 0.93
C CYS A 155 0.03 -5.56 -0.19
N GLY A 156 -0.19 -6.49 -1.12
CA GLY A 156 0.53 -6.56 -2.39
C GLY A 156 -0.26 -5.83 -3.48
N ASN A 157 0.19 -4.65 -3.89
CA ASN A 157 -0.49 -3.84 -4.89
C ASN A 157 0.01 -4.11 -6.32
N LYS A 158 -0.72 -3.60 -7.33
CA LYS A 158 -0.45 -3.70 -8.78
C LYS A 158 -0.61 -5.10 -9.35
N VAL A 159 -1.52 -5.89 -8.78
CA VAL A 159 -1.79 -7.24 -9.28
C VAL A 159 -2.49 -7.28 -10.65
N ASP A 160 -2.88 -6.12 -11.18
CA ASP A 160 -3.32 -5.93 -12.57
C ASP A 160 -2.16 -6.01 -13.59
N VAL A 161 -0.90 -5.90 -13.14
CA VAL A 161 0.27 -5.92 -14.02
C VAL A 161 0.75 -7.35 -14.24
N LYS A 162 0.78 -7.79 -15.51
CA LYS A 162 1.20 -9.14 -15.90
C LYS A 162 2.65 -9.48 -15.54
N ASN A 163 3.56 -8.50 -15.57
CA ASN A 163 4.98 -8.70 -15.27
C ASN A 163 5.25 -8.74 -13.75
N ARG A 164 4.62 -9.71 -13.08
CA ARG A 164 4.74 -9.92 -11.64
C ARG A 164 6.12 -10.46 -11.29
N GLN A 165 6.80 -9.82 -10.34
CA GLN A 165 8.15 -10.18 -9.89
C GLN A 165 8.18 -10.90 -8.54
N VAL A 166 7.16 -10.69 -7.70
CA VAL A 166 6.98 -11.34 -6.39
C VAL A 166 5.87 -12.37 -6.48
N LYS A 167 6.20 -13.66 -6.58
CA LYS A 167 5.21 -14.73 -6.70
C LYS A 167 4.45 -14.95 -5.40
N ALA A 168 3.21 -15.45 -5.48
CA ALA A 168 2.37 -15.78 -4.32
C ALA A 168 3.13 -16.58 -3.24
N LYS A 169 3.85 -17.63 -3.64
CA LYS A 169 4.64 -18.51 -2.76
C LYS A 169 5.78 -17.80 -2.02
N GLN A 170 6.26 -16.67 -2.52
CA GLN A 170 7.35 -15.90 -1.90
C GLN A 170 6.84 -14.97 -0.79
N VAL A 171 5.52 -14.71 -0.73
CA VAL A 171 4.92 -13.79 0.23
C VAL A 171 4.63 -14.52 1.55
N THR A 172 5.66 -14.81 2.33
CA THR A 172 5.56 -15.57 3.59
C THR A 172 5.53 -14.70 4.86
N PHE A 173 5.91 -13.42 4.76
CA PHE A 173 6.10 -12.55 5.94
C PHE A 173 4.83 -12.42 6.80
N HIS A 174 3.66 -12.37 6.17
CA HIS A 174 2.39 -12.29 6.88
C HIS A 174 2.14 -13.51 7.78
N ARG A 175 2.55 -14.71 7.37
CA ARG A 175 2.45 -15.93 8.19
C ARG A 175 3.40 -15.88 9.38
N LYS A 176 4.64 -15.42 9.15
CA LYS A 176 5.68 -15.28 10.20
C LYS A 176 5.27 -14.32 11.31
N LYS A 177 4.54 -13.26 10.97
CA LYS A 177 4.09 -12.21 11.92
C LYS A 177 2.60 -12.26 12.25
N ASN A 178 1.88 -13.31 11.82
CA ASN A 178 0.43 -13.46 11.98
C ASN A 178 -0.38 -12.23 11.52
N LEU A 179 -0.04 -11.71 10.35
CA LEU A 179 -0.71 -10.57 9.71
C LEU A 179 -1.71 -11.06 8.67
N GLN A 180 -2.75 -10.27 8.43
CA GLN A 180 -3.64 -10.50 7.30
C GLN A 180 -2.95 -10.02 6.01
N TYR A 181 -3.01 -10.83 4.95
CA TYR A 181 -2.51 -10.47 3.62
C TYR A 181 -3.65 -10.33 2.62
N TYR A 182 -3.59 -9.27 1.79
CA TYR A 182 -4.45 -9.09 0.63
C TYR A 182 -3.64 -8.68 -0.60
N GLU A 183 -4.00 -9.27 -1.73
CA GLU A 183 -3.64 -8.77 -3.04
C GLU A 183 -4.67 -7.74 -3.49
N ILE A 184 -4.19 -6.56 -3.89
CA ILE A 184 -5.03 -5.42 -4.26
C ILE A 184 -4.56 -4.81 -5.58
N SER A 185 -5.47 -4.11 -6.27
CA SER A 185 -5.09 -3.23 -7.36
C SER A 185 -5.84 -1.92 -7.25
N ALA A 186 -5.11 -0.87 -6.88
CA ALA A 186 -5.62 0.49 -6.89
C ALA A 186 -5.98 0.98 -8.30
N LYS A 187 -5.63 0.27 -9.38
CA LYS A 187 -5.98 0.65 -10.75
C LYS A 187 -7.34 0.07 -11.20
N SER A 188 -7.65 -1.14 -10.73
CA SER A 188 -8.83 -1.91 -11.13
C SER A 188 -9.91 -2.03 -10.04
N ASN A 189 -9.70 -1.44 -8.87
CA ASN A 189 -10.54 -1.61 -7.67
C ASN A 189 -10.55 -3.04 -7.10
N TYR A 190 -9.64 -3.91 -7.50
CA TYR A 190 -9.58 -5.28 -7.00
C TYR A 190 -9.26 -5.33 -5.50
N ASN A 191 -10.12 -5.99 -4.71
CA ASN A 191 -10.01 -6.15 -3.25
C ASN A 191 -9.79 -4.84 -2.48
N PHE A 192 -10.21 -3.71 -3.05
CA PHE A 192 -9.82 -2.38 -2.59
C PHE A 192 -10.27 -2.07 -1.15
N GLU A 193 -11.48 -2.53 -0.78
CA GLU A 193 -12.07 -2.33 0.55
C GLU A 193 -11.64 -3.37 1.59
N LYS A 194 -11.10 -4.53 1.17
CA LYS A 194 -10.80 -5.66 2.07
C LYS A 194 -9.84 -5.28 3.22
N PRO A 195 -8.76 -4.51 3.01
CA PRO A 195 -7.89 -4.07 4.10
C PRO A 195 -8.63 -3.26 5.16
N PHE A 196 -9.46 -2.29 4.75
CA PHE A 196 -10.25 -1.46 5.66
C PHE A 196 -11.28 -2.27 6.42
N LEU A 197 -11.97 -3.19 5.75
CA LEU A 197 -12.97 -4.03 6.37
C LEU A 197 -12.37 -4.94 7.45
N TYR A 198 -11.20 -5.56 7.16
CA TYR A 198 -10.49 -6.37 8.16
C TYR A 198 -10.10 -5.53 9.38
N LEU A 199 -9.52 -4.35 9.16
CA LEU A 199 -9.13 -3.45 10.24
C LEU A 199 -10.34 -2.99 11.06
N ALA A 200 -11.44 -2.63 10.40
CA ALA A 200 -12.69 -2.24 11.06
C ALA A 200 -13.22 -3.36 11.97
N ARG A 201 -13.25 -4.60 11.49
CA ARG A 201 -13.65 -5.77 12.29
C ARG A 201 -12.76 -5.96 13.52
N LYS A 202 -11.44 -5.84 13.35
CA LYS A 202 -10.48 -5.99 14.45
C LYS A 202 -10.59 -4.87 15.48
N LEU A 203 -10.79 -3.64 15.05
CA LEU A 203 -10.91 -2.46 15.92
C LEU A 203 -12.26 -2.42 16.65
N ALA A 204 -13.34 -2.84 15.98
CA ALA A 204 -14.67 -2.91 16.58
C ALA A 204 -14.88 -4.16 17.44
N GLY A 205 -14.03 -5.19 17.29
CA GLY A 205 -14.21 -6.48 17.95
C GLY A 205 -15.40 -7.29 17.40
N ASP A 206 -15.91 -6.93 16.22
CA ASP A 206 -17.08 -7.57 15.59
C ASP A 206 -16.69 -8.24 14.25
N PRO A 207 -16.67 -9.58 14.18
CA PRO A 207 -16.35 -10.30 12.94
C PRO A 207 -17.46 -10.18 11.86
N ASN A 208 -18.69 -9.85 12.25
CA ASN A 208 -19.84 -9.75 11.36
C ASN A 208 -20.01 -8.34 10.75
N LEU A 209 -19.19 -7.39 11.18
CA LEU A 209 -19.17 -6.04 10.62
C LEU A 209 -18.93 -6.12 9.11
N HIS A 210 -19.74 -5.40 8.34
CA HIS A 210 -19.61 -5.28 6.88
C HIS A 210 -20.00 -3.87 6.43
N PHE A 211 -19.43 -3.43 5.31
CA PHE A 211 -19.80 -2.19 4.67
C PHE A 211 -21.15 -2.36 3.97
N VAL A 212 -22.05 -1.40 4.18
CA VAL A 212 -23.41 -1.40 3.60
C VAL A 212 -23.53 -0.53 2.36
N GLU A 213 -22.58 0.38 2.17
CA GLU A 213 -22.45 1.23 1.00
C GLU A 213 -21.13 0.93 0.31
N ALA A 214 -21.16 0.72 -1.00
CA ALA A 214 -19.94 0.63 -1.79
C ALA A 214 -19.32 2.03 -1.89
N VAL A 215 -17.99 2.11 -1.83
CA VAL A 215 -17.30 3.37 -2.08
C VAL A 215 -17.61 3.83 -3.51
N ALA A 216 -17.94 5.11 -3.69
CA ALA A 216 -18.23 5.70 -5.00
C ALA A 216 -16.95 5.80 -5.85
N LEU A 217 -16.53 4.67 -6.42
CA LEU A 217 -15.33 4.55 -7.25
C LEU A 217 -15.69 4.82 -8.71
N LYS A 218 -14.85 5.57 -9.42
CA LYS A 218 -14.96 5.63 -10.88
C LYS A 218 -14.71 4.25 -11.50
N PRO A 219 -15.26 3.98 -12.70
CA PRO A 219 -15.01 2.74 -13.41
C PRO A 219 -13.51 2.42 -13.50
N PRO A 220 -13.14 1.14 -13.37
CA PRO A 220 -11.74 0.74 -13.40
C PRO A 220 -11.11 1.07 -14.76
N GLU A 221 -9.86 1.55 -14.75
CA GLU A 221 -9.13 1.83 -16.01
C GLU A 221 -8.63 0.55 -16.68
N VAL A 222 -8.55 -0.54 -15.93
CA VAL A 222 -8.06 -1.85 -16.37
C VAL A 222 -8.92 -2.92 -15.73
N THR A 223 -9.26 -3.93 -16.51
CA THR A 223 -9.93 -5.14 -16.03
C THR A 223 -8.91 -6.14 -15.47
N ILE A 224 -9.24 -6.75 -14.34
CA ILE A 224 -8.48 -7.89 -13.82
C ILE A 224 -8.83 -9.13 -14.64
N ASP A 225 -7.80 -9.89 -15.01
CA ASP A 225 -7.97 -11.26 -15.48
C ASP A 225 -8.34 -12.16 -14.29
N MET A 226 -9.63 -12.43 -14.14
CA MET A 226 -10.17 -13.18 -13.00
C MET A 226 -9.66 -14.63 -12.98
N ALA A 227 -9.37 -15.24 -14.13
CA ALA A 227 -8.84 -16.60 -14.19
C ALA A 227 -7.41 -16.64 -13.64
N MET A 228 -6.57 -15.68 -14.06
CA MET A 228 -5.23 -15.52 -13.51
C MET A 228 -5.28 -15.25 -12.00
N GLN A 229 -6.23 -14.45 -11.53
CA GLN A 229 -6.33 -14.10 -10.11
C GLN A 229 -6.83 -15.23 -9.23
N GLN A 230 -7.78 -16.04 -9.72
CA GLN A 230 -8.19 -17.26 -9.05
C GLN A 230 -7.04 -18.25 -8.94
N GLN A 231 -6.20 -18.36 -9.96
CA GLN A 231 -4.99 -19.18 -9.89
C GLN A 231 -4.03 -18.66 -8.81
N HIS A 232 -3.77 -17.34 -8.75
CA HIS A 232 -2.92 -16.76 -7.72
C HIS A 232 -3.49 -16.96 -6.30
N GLU A 233 -4.80 -16.81 -6.11
CA GLU A 233 -5.47 -17.05 -4.84
C GLU A 233 -5.38 -18.53 -4.42
N ALA A 234 -5.54 -19.46 -5.37
CA ALA A 234 -5.34 -20.88 -5.13
C ALA A 234 -3.87 -21.20 -4.78
N GLU A 235 -2.91 -20.55 -5.43
CA GLU A 235 -1.48 -20.69 -5.10
C GLU A 235 -1.15 -20.14 -3.71
N LEU A 236 -1.74 -19.01 -3.31
CA LEU A 236 -1.61 -18.45 -1.96
C LEU A 236 -2.20 -19.40 -0.91
N ALA A 237 -3.41 -19.94 -1.17
CA ALA A 237 -4.05 -20.90 -0.27
C ALA A 237 -3.24 -22.19 -0.14
N ALA A 238 -2.72 -22.71 -1.25
CA ALA A 238 -1.84 -23.88 -1.24
C ALA A 238 -0.53 -23.60 -0.49
N ALA A 239 0.07 -22.43 -0.68
CA ALA A 239 1.28 -22.03 0.05
C ALA A 239 1.03 -21.85 1.55
N ALA A 240 -0.17 -21.40 1.96
CA ALA A 240 -0.54 -21.28 3.36
C ALA A 240 -0.61 -22.65 4.07
N ALA A 241 -0.93 -23.72 3.33
CA ALA A 241 -0.97 -25.09 3.83
C ALA A 241 0.43 -25.75 3.94
N GLN A 242 1.47 -25.16 3.34
CA GLN A 242 2.83 -25.69 3.39
C GLN A 242 3.60 -25.14 4.62
N PRO A 243 4.56 -25.91 5.18
CA PRO A 243 5.46 -25.39 6.21
C PRO A 243 6.15 -24.10 5.74
N LEU A 244 6.46 -23.20 6.67
CA LEU A 244 7.33 -22.08 6.35
C LEU A 244 8.73 -22.62 6.07
N PRO A 245 9.44 -22.09 5.06
CA PRO A 245 10.84 -22.42 4.86
C PRO A 245 11.65 -22.03 6.09
N ASP A 246 12.65 -22.84 6.44
CA ASP A 246 13.57 -22.56 7.55
C ASP A 246 14.35 -21.27 7.27
N ASP A 247 14.46 -20.43 8.30
CA ASP A 247 15.06 -19.09 8.25
C ASP A 247 16.60 -19.14 8.21
N ASP A 248 17.18 -19.63 7.12
CA ASP A 248 18.64 -19.49 6.89
C ASP A 248 19.00 -18.08 6.35
N ASP A 249 18.02 -17.23 6.05
CA ASP A 249 18.21 -15.88 5.47
C ASP A 249 18.17 -14.73 6.49
N ASP A 250 18.01 -14.99 7.79
CA ASP A 250 18.14 -13.95 8.84
C ASP A 250 19.62 -13.58 9.15
N LEU A 251 20.58 -14.18 8.43
CA LEU A 251 21.99 -13.75 8.40
C LEU A 251 22.21 -12.76 7.27
N ILE A 252 21.79 -11.51 7.47
CA ILE A 252 22.38 -10.37 6.76
C ILE A 252 23.15 -9.56 7.80
N GLU A 253 24.48 -9.77 7.83
CA GLU A 253 25.45 -8.77 8.29
C GLU A 253 25.36 -7.48 7.47
#